data_AF-A0A0P0CK94-F1
#
_entry.id   AF-A0A0P0CK94-F1
#
_cell.length_a   1.000
_cell.length_b   1.000
_cell.length_c   1.000
_cell.angle_alpha   90.00
_cell.angle_beta   90.00
_cell.angle_gamma   90.00
#
_symmetry.space_group_name_H-M   'P 1'
#
loop_
_entity.id
_entity.type
_entity.pdbx_description
1 polymer ?
#
loop_
_entity_poly.entity_id
_entity_poly.type
_entity_poly.pdbx_seq_one_letter_code
_entity_poly.pdbx_strand_id
1 'polypeptide(L)'
;MAEEAKAKLEEEAQQLAAAKAAEEAQAKLAEAARLKAEEEARLKAEEANRLRLAEEAKAKLEEEAQQLAAAKAAEEAQAKLAESERVKTEEVSNSVVPEPIDAASRAMSDLAKSTEDSRIIQQELIERLTESVAIKEQDLKDLKEENDLSEQGIFSAPKAFKSVTAENAALESLKEEIDNVLESQGTQIAELEKLYNARIKELPNKNDEINAYYLKTIEELKADQSEVIRIKQNLVSELESIKIATDFERKRRIKRAAYDNEQDRYVKDRAALKQIQEFTPQSSEPLSVEDFDFGEEQNKNIQILKDVKNVENGYYLVLAVHSDVAKRDEFLTKAVSLGQTNIDFFYDVNTSKYFIYYNKFNDVEAARQAMESKESAPYNDRMSMVKIEN
;
A
#
# COMPACT_ATOMS: atom_id res chain seq x y z
N MET A 1 76.06 -1.28 37.43
CA MET A 1 74.69 -1.38 37.99
C MET A 1 73.86 -0.11 37.79
N ALA A 2 74.34 1.11 38.08
CA ALA A 2 73.53 2.33 37.87
C ALA A 2 73.38 2.77 36.39
N GLU A 3 74.37 2.48 35.53
CA GLU A 3 74.37 2.87 34.11
C GLU A 3 73.46 1.97 33.25
N GLU A 4 73.46 0.65 33.48
CA GLU A 4 72.56 -0.30 32.80
C GLU A 4 71.08 -0.06 33.13
N ALA A 5 70.77 0.36 34.37
CA ALA A 5 69.40 0.69 34.75
C ALA A 5 68.89 1.95 34.05
N LYS A 6 69.77 2.93 33.81
CA LYS A 6 69.45 4.13 33.04
C LYS A 6 69.22 3.84 31.56
N ALA A 7 70.09 3.02 30.95
CA ALA A 7 69.96 2.64 29.54
C ALA A 7 68.66 1.87 29.26
N LYS A 8 68.26 0.95 30.15
CA LYS A 8 66.97 0.23 30.02
C LYS A 8 65.75 1.14 30.10
N LEU A 9 65.74 2.09 31.04
CA LEU A 9 64.64 3.05 31.19
C LEU A 9 64.48 3.96 29.97
N GLU A 10 65.61 4.32 29.35
CA GLU A 10 65.63 5.19 28.17
C GLU A 10 65.16 4.44 26.90
N GLU A 11 65.52 3.16 26.76
CA GLU A 11 65.04 2.28 25.69
C GLU A 11 63.54 1.98 25.82
N GLU A 12 63.05 1.72 27.04
CA GLU A 12 61.64 1.48 27.32
C GLU A 12 60.77 2.73 27.07
N ALA A 13 61.30 3.93 27.41
CA ALA A 13 60.66 5.20 27.09
C ALA A 13 60.58 5.47 25.58
N GLN A 14 61.63 5.11 24.81
CA GLN A 14 61.63 5.22 23.35
C GLN A 14 60.64 4.26 22.69
N GLN A 15 60.54 3.02 23.17
CA GLN A 15 59.57 2.05 22.66
C GLN A 15 58.12 2.48 22.93
N LEU A 16 57.85 3.04 24.11
CA LEU A 16 56.52 3.56 24.46
C LEU A 16 56.12 4.75 23.59
N ALA A 17 57.08 5.64 23.28
CA ALA A 17 56.86 6.79 22.40
C ALA A 17 56.61 6.37 20.95
N ALA A 18 57.36 5.37 20.46
CA ALA A 18 57.16 4.82 19.12
C ALA A 18 55.81 4.09 18.98
N ALA A 19 55.39 3.34 20.01
CA ALA A 19 54.09 2.67 20.03
C ALA A 19 52.92 3.66 19.99
N LYS A 20 52.97 4.74 20.80
CA LYS A 20 51.94 5.80 20.76
C LYS A 20 51.88 6.51 19.41
N ALA A 21 53.02 6.79 18.78
CA ALA A 21 53.04 7.42 17.47
C ALA A 21 52.45 6.52 16.37
N ALA A 22 52.67 5.20 16.45
CA ALA A 22 52.10 4.23 15.51
C ALA A 22 50.58 4.07 15.69
N GLU A 23 50.10 4.05 16.94
CA GLU A 23 48.67 3.97 17.27
C GLU A 23 47.92 5.24 16.80
N GLU A 24 48.49 6.42 17.02
CA GLU A 24 47.91 7.68 16.57
C GLU A 24 47.88 7.82 15.04
N ALA A 25 48.88 7.27 14.33
CA ALA A 25 48.91 7.21 12.87
C ALA A 25 47.87 6.23 12.31
N GLN A 26 47.68 5.07 12.94
CA GLN A 26 46.64 4.11 12.56
C GLN A 26 45.23 4.68 12.81
N ALA A 27 45.01 5.37 13.93
CA ALA A 27 43.73 6.00 14.23
C ALA A 27 43.34 7.04 13.17
N LYS A 28 44.28 7.90 12.76
CA LYS A 28 44.05 8.91 11.70
C LYS A 28 43.75 8.28 10.33
N LEU A 29 44.41 7.17 9.98
CA LEU A 29 44.15 6.43 8.74
C LEU A 29 42.77 5.76 8.75
N ALA A 30 42.38 5.16 9.88
CA ALA A 30 41.08 4.53 10.03
C ALA A 30 39.93 5.56 9.97
N GLU A 31 40.10 6.73 10.61
CA GLU A 31 39.13 7.81 10.57
C GLU A 31 38.97 8.40 9.15
N ALA A 32 40.08 8.62 8.44
CA ALA A 32 40.04 9.08 7.05
C ALA A 32 39.38 8.06 6.10
N ALA A 33 39.59 6.76 6.32
CA ALA A 33 38.93 5.71 5.55
C ALA A 33 37.42 5.65 5.83
N ARG A 34 37.02 5.83 7.10
CA ARG A 34 35.60 5.85 7.50
C ARG A 34 34.86 7.03 6.87
N LEU A 35 35.45 8.24 6.91
CA LEU A 35 34.86 9.44 6.32
C LEU A 35 34.67 9.30 4.80
N LYS A 36 35.62 8.70 4.09
CA LYS A 36 35.49 8.42 2.65
C LYS A 36 34.38 7.43 2.34
N ALA A 37 34.28 6.35 3.11
CA ALA A 37 33.23 5.35 2.91
C ALA A 37 31.83 5.92 3.19
N GLU A 38 31.71 6.77 4.21
CA GLU A 38 30.47 7.46 4.56
C GLU A 38 30.04 8.46 3.47
N GLU A 39 30.99 9.22 2.91
CA GLU A 39 30.72 10.15 1.81
C GLU A 39 30.31 9.42 0.51
N GLU A 40 30.98 8.31 0.18
CA GLU A 40 30.64 7.51 -1.01
C GLU A 40 29.27 6.82 -0.86
N ALA A 41 28.93 6.34 0.33
CA ALA A 41 27.62 5.79 0.64
C ALA A 41 26.52 6.85 0.54
N ARG A 42 26.79 8.08 1.04
CA ARG A 42 25.85 9.21 0.94
C ARG A 42 25.57 9.59 -0.51
N LEU A 43 26.61 9.67 -1.35
CA LEU A 43 26.47 10.00 -2.78
C LEU A 43 25.66 8.94 -3.55
N LYS A 44 25.91 7.65 -3.29
CA LYS A 44 25.12 6.55 -3.90
C LYS A 44 23.66 6.58 -3.46
N ALA A 45 23.40 6.85 -2.19
CA ALA A 45 22.02 6.99 -1.68
C ALA A 45 21.31 8.19 -2.31
N GLU A 46 21.99 9.32 -2.47
CA GLU A 46 21.44 10.53 -3.09
C GLU A 46 21.14 10.32 -4.58
N GLU A 47 22.03 9.66 -5.32
CA GLU A 47 21.83 9.34 -6.74
C GLU A 47 20.68 8.34 -6.95
N ALA A 48 20.59 7.29 -6.13
CA ALA A 48 19.50 6.33 -6.17
C ALA A 48 18.15 6.99 -5.87
N ASN A 49 18.10 7.90 -4.90
CA ASN A 49 16.87 8.63 -4.57
C ASN A 49 16.48 9.61 -5.69
N ARG A 50 17.47 10.23 -6.35
CA ARG A 50 17.22 11.11 -7.51
C ARG A 50 16.68 10.35 -8.72
N LEU A 51 17.20 9.14 -8.99
CA LEU A 51 16.69 8.25 -10.03
C LEU A 51 15.26 7.81 -9.75
N ARG A 52 14.97 7.39 -8.51
CA ARG A 52 13.61 7.01 -8.09
C ARG A 52 12.61 8.15 -8.25
N LEU A 53 12.97 9.35 -7.79
CA LEU A 53 12.13 10.55 -7.94
C LEU A 53 11.90 10.94 -9.41
N ALA A 54 12.91 10.77 -10.27
CA ALA A 54 12.77 11.03 -11.70
C ALA A 54 11.85 10.01 -12.39
N GLU A 55 11.92 8.74 -11.97
CA GLU A 55 11.07 7.66 -12.50
C GLU A 55 9.62 7.81 -12.02
N GLU A 56 9.39 8.16 -10.74
CA GLU A 56 8.08 8.54 -10.20
C GLU A 56 7.49 9.78 -10.89
N ALA A 57 8.28 10.82 -11.13
CA ALA A 57 7.82 12.01 -11.84
C ALA A 57 7.41 11.69 -13.29
N LYS A 58 8.14 10.78 -13.95
CA LYS A 58 7.83 10.32 -15.30
C LYS A 58 6.56 9.47 -15.32
N ALA A 59 6.39 8.57 -14.35
CA ALA A 59 5.18 7.77 -14.19
C ALA A 59 3.95 8.65 -13.88
N LYS A 60 4.08 9.67 -13.03
CA LYS A 60 3.01 10.64 -12.76
C LYS A 60 2.63 11.44 -14.01
N LEU A 61 3.60 11.91 -14.80
CA LEU A 61 3.33 12.61 -16.06
C LEU A 61 2.65 11.71 -17.09
N GLU A 62 3.01 10.43 -17.14
CA GLU A 62 2.41 9.46 -18.07
C GLU A 62 0.99 9.07 -17.64
N GLU A 63 0.75 8.89 -16.34
CA GLU A 63 -0.59 8.68 -15.75
C GLU A 63 -1.47 9.92 -15.96
N GLU A 64 -0.97 11.12 -15.70
CA GLU A 64 -1.70 12.39 -15.90
C GLU A 64 -2.01 12.62 -17.39
N ALA A 65 -1.09 12.27 -18.31
CA ALA A 65 -1.35 12.32 -19.74
C ALA A 65 -2.41 11.30 -20.19
N GLN A 66 -2.41 10.09 -19.61
CA GLN A 66 -3.45 9.09 -19.87
C GLN A 66 -4.81 9.52 -19.31
N GLN A 67 -4.86 10.09 -18.10
CA GLN A 67 -6.06 10.65 -17.51
C GLN A 67 -6.60 11.82 -18.32
N LEU A 68 -5.75 12.74 -18.77
CA LEU A 68 -6.17 13.86 -19.62
C LEU A 68 -6.71 13.38 -20.99
N ALA A 69 -6.12 12.31 -21.54
CA ALA A 69 -6.61 11.69 -22.77
C ALA A 69 -7.96 10.97 -22.56
N ALA A 70 -8.13 10.27 -21.44
CA ALA A 70 -9.39 9.63 -21.06
C ALA A 70 -10.48 10.66 -20.77
N ALA A 71 -10.17 11.73 -20.04
CA ALA A 71 -11.08 12.84 -19.76
C ALA A 71 -11.50 13.56 -21.04
N LYS A 72 -10.57 13.82 -21.97
CA LYS A 72 -10.92 14.37 -23.30
C LYS A 72 -11.78 13.41 -24.12
N ALA A 73 -11.53 12.11 -24.05
CA ALA A 73 -12.37 11.13 -24.75
C ALA A 73 -13.78 11.03 -24.13
N ALA A 74 -13.90 11.17 -22.80
CA ALA A 74 -15.15 11.23 -22.09
C ALA A 74 -15.91 12.55 -22.36
N GLU A 75 -15.21 13.69 -22.41
CA GLU A 75 -15.77 15.00 -22.76
C GLU A 75 -16.22 15.02 -24.22
N GLU A 76 -15.44 14.48 -25.16
CA GLU A 76 -15.87 14.32 -26.56
C GLU A 76 -17.06 13.35 -26.69
N ALA A 77 -17.12 12.31 -25.86
CA ALA A 77 -18.27 11.39 -25.84
C ALA A 77 -19.52 12.08 -25.28
N GLN A 78 -19.40 12.86 -24.19
CA GLN A 78 -20.48 13.67 -23.63
C GLN A 78 -20.92 14.78 -24.59
N ALA A 79 -19.99 15.45 -25.26
CA ALA A 79 -20.30 16.47 -26.25
C ALA A 79 -21.01 15.86 -27.46
N LYS A 80 -20.59 14.66 -27.91
CA LYS A 80 -21.29 13.90 -28.95
C LYS A 80 -22.67 13.43 -28.48
N LEU A 81 -22.83 13.05 -27.22
CA LEU A 81 -24.15 12.73 -26.66
C LEU A 81 -25.05 13.94 -26.61
N ALA A 82 -24.57 15.08 -26.10
CA ALA A 82 -25.33 16.32 -26.00
C ALA A 82 -25.66 16.92 -27.37
N GLU A 83 -24.75 16.79 -28.35
CA GLU A 83 -24.99 17.21 -29.74
C GLU A 83 -25.92 16.24 -30.48
N SER A 84 -25.78 14.92 -30.27
CA SER A 84 -26.73 13.90 -30.72
C SER A 84 -28.12 14.13 -30.12
N GLU A 85 -28.21 14.46 -28.83
CA GLU A 85 -29.47 14.80 -28.15
C GLU A 85 -30.08 16.09 -28.66
N ARG A 86 -29.29 17.15 -28.91
CA ARG A 86 -29.78 18.39 -29.52
C ARG A 86 -30.31 18.16 -30.93
N VAL A 87 -29.57 17.40 -31.75
CA VAL A 87 -30.00 17.06 -33.11
C VAL A 87 -31.23 16.14 -33.09
N LYS A 88 -31.32 15.19 -32.16
CA LYS A 88 -32.48 14.31 -32.00
C LYS A 88 -33.69 15.02 -31.41
N THR A 89 -33.53 15.93 -30.44
CA THR A 89 -34.65 16.74 -29.94
C THR A 89 -35.15 17.72 -30.99
N GLU A 90 -34.26 18.29 -31.83
CA GLU A 90 -34.66 19.11 -32.99
C GLU A 90 -35.25 18.26 -34.14
N GLU A 91 -34.82 17.02 -34.38
CA GLU A 91 -35.43 16.14 -35.40
C GLU A 91 -36.77 15.53 -34.95
N VAL A 92 -36.88 15.05 -33.70
CA VAL A 92 -38.11 14.45 -33.13
C VAL A 92 -39.20 15.50 -32.97
N SER A 93 -38.85 16.75 -32.63
CA SER A 93 -39.83 17.85 -32.59
C SER A 93 -40.29 18.32 -33.97
N ASN A 94 -39.58 17.96 -35.05
CA ASN A 94 -39.91 18.33 -36.43
C ASN A 94 -40.47 17.15 -37.26
N SER A 95 -40.33 15.90 -36.79
CA SER A 95 -41.00 14.73 -37.36
C SER A 95 -42.41 14.60 -36.80
N VAL A 96 -43.42 14.88 -37.63
CA VAL A 96 -44.82 14.60 -37.29
C VAL A 96 -44.96 13.09 -37.06
N VAL A 97 -45.18 12.67 -35.81
CA VAL A 97 -45.52 11.28 -35.49
C VAL A 97 -46.77 10.94 -36.30
N PRO A 98 -46.70 9.95 -37.21
CA PRO A 98 -47.83 9.67 -38.09
C PRO A 98 -49.01 9.17 -37.26
N GLU A 99 -50.21 9.67 -37.54
CA GLU A 99 -51.41 9.29 -36.78
C GLU A 99 -51.67 7.78 -36.88
N PRO A 100 -51.90 7.09 -35.75
CA PRO A 100 -52.18 5.65 -35.77
C PRO A 100 -53.47 5.30 -36.52
N ILE A 101 -53.34 4.70 -37.70
CA ILE A 101 -54.48 4.33 -38.58
C ILE A 101 -55.03 2.93 -38.31
N ASP A 102 -54.27 2.07 -37.62
CA ASP A 102 -54.61 0.67 -37.37
C ASP A 102 -54.21 0.21 -35.96
N ALA A 103 -54.68 -0.96 -35.53
CA ALA A 103 -54.41 -1.48 -34.19
C ALA A 103 -52.91 -1.70 -33.90
N ALA A 104 -52.13 -2.08 -34.92
CA ALA A 104 -50.69 -2.29 -34.78
C ALA A 104 -49.96 -0.95 -34.61
N SER A 105 -50.29 0.07 -35.41
CA SER A 105 -49.73 1.43 -35.29
C SER A 105 -50.07 2.09 -33.95
N ARG A 106 -51.23 1.81 -33.35
CA ARG A 106 -51.55 2.27 -31.98
C ARG A 106 -50.65 1.61 -30.95
N ALA A 107 -50.51 0.29 -31.00
CA ALA A 107 -49.64 -0.44 -30.08
C ALA A 107 -48.17 -0.03 -30.22
N MET A 108 -47.69 0.20 -31.45
CA MET A 108 -46.34 0.72 -31.69
C MET A 108 -46.17 2.14 -31.16
N SER A 109 -47.18 3.00 -31.28
CA SER A 109 -47.14 4.36 -30.73
C SER A 109 -47.04 4.36 -29.20
N ASP A 110 -47.86 3.55 -28.54
CA ASP A 110 -47.86 3.46 -27.08
C ASP A 110 -46.52 2.90 -26.57
N LEU A 111 -45.99 1.88 -27.25
CA LEU A 111 -44.72 1.26 -26.89
C LEU A 111 -43.51 2.16 -27.17
N ALA A 112 -43.51 2.89 -28.29
CA ALA A 112 -42.47 3.87 -28.61
C ALA A 112 -42.41 4.97 -27.55
N LYS A 113 -43.58 5.48 -27.11
CA LYS A 113 -43.66 6.46 -26.02
C LYS A 113 -43.11 5.90 -24.71
N SER A 114 -43.49 4.68 -24.34
CA SER A 114 -42.98 4.05 -23.12
C SER A 114 -41.47 3.79 -23.17
N THR A 115 -40.92 3.53 -24.37
CA THR A 115 -39.49 3.31 -24.55
C THR A 115 -38.70 4.63 -24.44
N GLU A 116 -39.31 5.73 -24.89
CA GLU A 116 -38.75 7.07 -24.74
C GLU A 116 -38.71 7.52 -23.27
N ASP A 117 -39.77 7.26 -22.49
CA ASP A 117 -39.76 7.50 -21.05
C ASP A 117 -38.63 6.69 -20.35
N SER A 118 -38.41 5.44 -20.78
CA SER A 118 -37.31 4.61 -20.28
C SER A 118 -35.92 5.15 -20.67
N ARG A 119 -35.81 5.80 -21.83
CA ARG A 119 -34.57 6.43 -22.30
C ARG A 119 -34.16 7.60 -21.40
N ILE A 120 -35.12 8.41 -20.96
CA ILE A 120 -34.87 9.54 -20.05
C ILE A 120 -34.36 9.03 -18.70
N ILE A 121 -35.03 8.02 -18.12
CA ILE A 121 -34.61 7.41 -16.85
C ILE A 121 -33.19 6.85 -16.95
N GLN A 122 -32.87 6.18 -18.06
CA GLN A 122 -31.54 5.63 -18.31
C GLN A 122 -30.46 6.73 -18.34
N GLN A 123 -30.74 7.87 -18.96
CA GLN A 123 -29.81 9.00 -19.02
C GLN A 123 -29.52 9.59 -17.64
N GLU A 124 -30.57 9.81 -16.84
CA GLU A 124 -30.43 10.28 -15.45
C GLU A 124 -29.58 9.32 -14.61
N LEU A 125 -29.77 8.01 -14.75
CA LEU A 125 -28.99 7.02 -14.01
C LEU A 125 -27.51 7.01 -14.43
N ILE A 126 -27.23 7.17 -15.74
CA ILE A 126 -25.86 7.25 -16.26
C ILE A 126 -25.15 8.53 -15.79
N GLU A 127 -25.86 9.66 -15.75
CA GLU A 127 -25.33 10.92 -15.21
C GLU A 127 -24.93 10.75 -13.74
N ARG A 128 -25.81 10.16 -12.91
CA ARG A 128 -25.52 9.88 -11.50
C ARG A 128 -24.34 8.92 -11.31
N LEU A 129 -24.18 7.94 -12.20
CA LEU A 129 -23.05 7.02 -12.15
C LEU A 129 -21.76 7.77 -12.46
N THR A 130 -21.78 8.62 -13.49
CA THR A 130 -20.66 9.46 -13.90
C THR A 130 -20.21 10.38 -12.76
N GLU A 131 -21.15 11.07 -12.10
CA GLU A 131 -20.86 11.91 -10.92
C GLU A 131 -20.21 11.10 -9.80
N SER A 132 -20.72 9.89 -9.55
CA SER A 132 -20.18 9.02 -8.49
C SER A 132 -18.75 8.55 -8.81
N VAL A 133 -18.44 8.25 -10.07
CA VAL A 133 -17.06 7.95 -10.51
C VAL A 133 -16.14 9.16 -10.29
N ALA A 134 -16.58 10.37 -10.66
CA ALA A 134 -15.80 11.59 -10.47
C ALA A 134 -15.49 11.87 -9.00
N ILE A 135 -16.43 11.59 -8.09
CA ILE A 135 -16.20 11.70 -6.63
C ILE A 135 -15.11 10.71 -6.19
N LYS A 136 -15.15 9.45 -6.67
CA LYS A 136 -14.13 8.44 -6.34
C LYS A 136 -12.75 8.81 -6.87
N GLU A 137 -12.68 9.37 -8.06
CA GLU A 137 -11.41 9.86 -8.64
C GLU A 137 -10.85 11.02 -7.79
N GLN A 138 -11.70 11.95 -7.36
CA GLN A 138 -11.26 13.04 -6.49
C GLN A 138 -10.77 12.52 -5.13
N ASP A 139 -11.46 11.54 -4.54
CA ASP A 139 -11.02 10.91 -3.28
C ASP A 139 -9.67 10.19 -3.43
N LEU A 140 -9.41 9.55 -4.57
CA LEU A 140 -8.11 8.96 -4.88
C LEU A 140 -7.02 10.03 -5.00
N LYS A 141 -7.30 11.13 -5.72
CA LYS A 141 -6.37 12.25 -5.88
C LYS A 141 -6.01 12.88 -4.53
N ASP A 142 -7.02 13.08 -3.69
CA ASP A 142 -6.87 13.61 -2.34
C ASP A 142 -5.98 12.70 -1.47
N LEU A 143 -6.16 11.38 -1.58
CA LEU A 143 -5.34 10.40 -0.86
C LEU A 143 -3.89 10.37 -1.34
N LYS A 144 -3.67 10.45 -2.67
CA LYS A 144 -2.34 10.56 -3.26
C LYS A 144 -1.63 11.82 -2.75
N GLU A 145 -2.30 12.97 -2.74
CA GLU A 145 -1.75 14.23 -2.25
C GLU A 145 -1.43 14.17 -0.75
N GLU A 146 -2.33 13.63 0.08
CA GLU A 146 -2.08 13.46 1.52
C GLU A 146 -0.84 12.59 1.77
N ASN A 147 -0.71 11.48 1.05
CA ASN A 147 0.43 10.59 1.15
C ASN A 147 1.74 11.27 0.72
N ASP A 148 1.73 11.98 -0.41
CA ASP A 148 2.91 12.68 -0.94
C ASP A 148 3.38 13.81 0.00
N LEU A 149 2.45 14.63 0.51
CA LEU A 149 2.76 15.68 1.50
C LEU A 149 3.29 15.08 2.79
N SER A 150 2.66 14.00 3.26
CA SER A 150 3.12 13.29 4.43
C SER A 150 4.56 12.82 4.22
N GLU A 151 4.93 12.30 3.05
CA GLU A 151 6.29 11.81 2.76
C GLU A 151 7.34 12.92 2.76
N GLN A 152 6.93 14.15 2.48
CA GLN A 152 7.77 15.34 2.62
C GLN A 152 7.82 15.86 4.07
N GLY A 153 7.15 15.20 5.02
CA GLY A 153 7.05 15.63 6.41
C GLY A 153 6.08 16.79 6.62
N ILE A 154 5.24 17.10 5.62
CA ILE A 154 4.27 18.19 5.68
C ILE A 154 2.96 17.62 6.25
N PHE A 155 2.54 18.17 7.39
CA PHE A 155 1.29 17.80 8.02
C PHE A 155 0.10 18.36 7.23
N SER A 156 -0.81 17.48 6.82
CA SER A 156 -2.12 17.85 6.26
C SER A 156 -3.22 17.48 7.27
N ALA A 157 -4.20 18.36 7.42
CA ALA A 157 -5.31 18.13 8.35
C ALA A 157 -6.17 16.93 7.87
N PRO A 158 -6.62 16.04 8.78
CA PRO A 158 -7.47 14.92 8.41
C PRO A 158 -8.76 15.42 7.74
N LYS A 159 -9.05 14.92 6.54
CA LYS A 159 -10.34 15.20 5.88
C LYS A 159 -11.48 14.50 6.63
N ALA A 160 -12.69 15.04 6.52
CA ALA A 160 -13.86 14.46 7.15
C ALA A 160 -14.08 13.01 6.69
N PHE A 161 -14.38 12.11 7.62
CA PHE A 161 -14.62 10.70 7.32
C PHE A 161 -15.91 10.55 6.51
N LYS A 162 -15.78 10.08 5.26
CA LYS A 162 -16.91 9.64 4.43
C LYS A 162 -17.16 8.15 4.66
N SER A 163 -18.43 7.76 4.78
CA SER A 163 -18.81 6.35 4.94
C SER A 163 -18.65 5.59 3.62
N VAL A 164 -17.51 4.91 3.47
CA VAL A 164 -17.19 4.11 2.27
C VAL A 164 -18.21 3.00 2.04
N THR A 165 -18.78 2.43 3.11
CA THR A 165 -19.76 1.34 3.00
C THR A 165 -21.07 1.81 2.38
N ALA A 166 -21.59 2.97 2.82
CA ALA A 166 -22.85 3.49 2.30
C ALA A 166 -22.72 3.93 0.83
N GLU A 167 -21.61 4.57 0.50
CA GLU A 167 -21.30 5.01 -0.86
C GLU A 167 -21.12 3.83 -1.82
N ASN A 168 -20.42 2.77 -1.39
CA ASN A 168 -20.26 1.57 -2.21
C ASN A 168 -21.59 0.84 -2.40
N ALA A 169 -22.45 0.79 -1.37
CA ALA A 169 -23.78 0.20 -1.50
C ALA A 169 -24.66 0.98 -2.50
N ALA A 170 -24.60 2.32 -2.46
CA ALA A 170 -25.30 3.17 -3.42
C ALA A 170 -24.79 2.97 -4.85
N LEU A 171 -23.47 2.83 -5.04
CA LEU A 171 -22.85 2.55 -6.34
C LEU A 171 -23.29 1.20 -6.92
N GLU A 172 -23.35 0.14 -6.11
CA GLU A 172 -23.82 -1.17 -6.58
C GLU A 172 -25.32 -1.16 -6.90
N SER A 173 -26.15 -0.48 -6.07
CA SER A 173 -27.58 -0.27 -6.37
C SER A 173 -27.76 0.46 -7.71
N LEU A 174 -26.97 1.51 -7.95
CA LEU A 174 -27.06 2.28 -9.18
C LEU A 174 -26.69 1.46 -10.43
N LYS A 175 -25.66 0.61 -10.33
CA LYS A 175 -25.30 -0.30 -11.43
C LYS A 175 -26.43 -1.28 -11.74
N GLU A 176 -27.06 -1.84 -10.71
CA GLU A 176 -28.18 -2.77 -10.82
C GLU A 176 -29.44 -2.09 -11.39
N GLU A 177 -29.76 -0.87 -10.94
CA GLU A 177 -30.85 -0.06 -11.49
C GLU A 177 -30.66 0.19 -12.99
N ILE A 178 -29.44 0.51 -13.42
CA ILE A 178 -29.12 0.68 -14.85
C ILE A 178 -29.30 -0.64 -15.62
N ASP A 179 -28.89 -1.79 -15.06
CA ASP A 179 -29.08 -3.10 -15.70
C ASP A 179 -30.56 -3.42 -15.89
N ASN A 180 -31.37 -3.21 -14.85
CA ASN A 180 -32.81 -3.46 -14.87
C ASN A 180 -33.52 -2.60 -15.93
N VAL A 181 -33.15 -1.31 -16.01
CA VAL A 181 -33.70 -0.40 -17.03
C VAL A 181 -33.25 -0.81 -18.43
N LEU A 182 -31.99 -1.20 -18.63
CA LEU A 182 -31.48 -1.70 -19.90
C LEU A 182 -32.19 -2.97 -20.37
N GLU A 183 -32.45 -3.93 -19.46
CA GLU A 183 -33.16 -5.17 -19.76
C GLU A 183 -34.63 -4.91 -20.13
N SER A 184 -35.30 -4.05 -19.37
CA SER A 184 -36.67 -3.63 -19.64
C SER A 184 -36.78 -2.94 -21.01
N GLN A 185 -35.90 -1.98 -21.29
CA GLN A 185 -35.84 -1.28 -22.57
C GLN A 185 -35.57 -2.24 -23.73
N GLY A 186 -34.65 -3.21 -23.55
CA GLY A 186 -34.37 -4.23 -24.57
C GLY A 186 -35.59 -5.08 -24.90
N THR A 187 -36.39 -5.42 -23.90
CA THR A 187 -37.66 -6.15 -24.09
C THR A 187 -38.68 -5.30 -24.86
N GLN A 188 -38.80 -4.02 -24.52
CA GLN A 188 -39.70 -3.08 -25.22
C GLN A 188 -39.30 -2.89 -26.69
N ILE A 189 -38.01 -2.71 -26.97
CA ILE A 189 -37.48 -2.59 -28.34
C ILE A 189 -37.78 -3.87 -29.14
N ALA A 190 -37.57 -5.05 -28.53
CA ALA A 190 -37.87 -6.32 -29.20
C ALA A 190 -39.36 -6.51 -29.50
N GLU A 191 -40.24 -6.08 -28.59
CA GLU A 191 -41.69 -6.10 -28.82
C GLU A 191 -42.11 -5.10 -29.91
N LEU A 192 -41.52 -3.90 -29.94
CA LEU A 192 -41.77 -2.90 -30.97
C LEU A 192 -41.35 -3.43 -32.35
N GLU A 193 -40.19 -4.05 -32.43
CA GLU A 193 -39.69 -4.68 -33.64
C GLU A 193 -40.57 -5.85 -34.10
N LYS A 194 -41.11 -6.64 -33.16
CA LYS A 194 -42.06 -7.71 -33.47
C LYS A 194 -43.37 -7.15 -34.06
N LEU A 195 -43.92 -6.09 -33.48
CA LEU A 195 -45.14 -5.43 -33.97
C LEU A 195 -44.93 -4.83 -35.35
N TYR A 196 -43.81 -4.13 -35.55
CA TYR A 196 -43.39 -3.60 -36.84
C TYR A 196 -43.30 -4.68 -37.92
N ASN A 197 -42.61 -5.79 -37.62
CA ASN A 197 -42.46 -6.92 -38.54
C ASN A 197 -43.79 -7.60 -38.87
N ALA A 198 -44.72 -7.68 -37.91
CA ALA A 198 -46.07 -8.20 -38.16
C ALA A 198 -46.86 -7.28 -39.09
N ARG A 199 -46.82 -5.97 -38.85
CA ARG A 199 -47.52 -4.97 -39.68
C ARG A 199 -47.02 -4.98 -41.13
N ILE A 200 -45.71 -5.07 -41.36
CA ILE A 200 -45.15 -5.14 -42.72
C ILE A 200 -45.59 -6.39 -43.48
N LYS A 201 -45.81 -7.52 -42.79
CA LYS A 201 -46.29 -8.75 -43.43
C LYS A 201 -47.75 -8.62 -43.88
N GLU A 202 -48.60 -8.02 -43.05
CA GLU A 202 -50.03 -7.81 -43.35
C GLU A 202 -50.25 -6.67 -44.35
N LEU A 203 -49.41 -5.63 -44.30
CA LEU A 203 -49.49 -4.44 -45.15
C LEU A 203 -48.11 -4.17 -45.80
N PRO A 204 -47.73 -4.93 -46.85
CA PRO A 204 -46.45 -4.77 -47.54
C PRO A 204 -46.48 -3.57 -48.50
N ASN A 205 -46.73 -2.37 -47.97
CA ASN A 205 -46.65 -1.12 -48.73
C ASN A 205 -45.29 -0.44 -48.47
N LYS A 206 -44.47 -0.30 -49.52
CA LYS A 206 -43.14 0.32 -49.45
C LYS A 206 -43.16 1.84 -49.26
N ASN A 207 -44.31 2.48 -49.48
CA ASN A 207 -44.49 3.93 -49.33
C ASN A 207 -45.32 4.26 -48.08
N ASP A 208 -45.43 3.34 -47.12
CA ASP A 208 -46.15 3.57 -45.86
C ASP A 208 -45.28 4.40 -44.90
N GLU A 209 -45.73 5.64 -44.63
CA GLU A 209 -45.03 6.60 -43.77
C GLU A 209 -44.87 6.09 -42.32
N ILE A 210 -45.84 5.30 -41.82
CA ILE A 210 -45.81 4.72 -40.47
C ILE A 210 -44.69 3.67 -40.38
N ASN A 211 -44.54 2.81 -41.38
CA ASN A 211 -43.47 1.81 -41.43
C ASN A 211 -42.09 2.48 -41.53
N ALA A 212 -41.96 3.53 -42.35
CA ALA A 212 -40.70 4.27 -42.46
C ALA A 212 -40.32 4.93 -41.13
N TYR A 213 -41.28 5.54 -40.44
CA TYR A 213 -41.09 6.16 -39.13
C TYR A 213 -40.62 5.12 -38.09
N TYR A 214 -41.38 4.03 -37.89
CA TYR A 214 -41.05 3.07 -36.84
C TYR A 214 -39.77 2.27 -37.12
N LEU A 215 -39.39 2.07 -38.40
CA LEU A 215 -38.07 1.50 -38.72
C LEU A 215 -36.95 2.41 -38.19
N LYS A 216 -37.00 3.71 -38.49
CA LYS A 216 -36.03 4.70 -38.00
C LYS A 216 -36.01 4.72 -36.48
N THR A 217 -37.18 4.77 -35.83
CA THR A 217 -37.28 4.76 -34.36
C THR A 217 -36.64 3.51 -33.74
N ILE A 218 -36.88 2.31 -34.29
CA ILE A 218 -36.27 1.07 -33.77
C ILE A 218 -34.74 1.10 -33.93
N GLU A 219 -34.24 1.58 -35.07
CA GLU A 219 -32.80 1.71 -35.32
C GLU A 219 -32.13 2.67 -34.34
N GLU A 220 -32.76 3.83 -34.08
CA GLU A 220 -32.30 4.82 -33.11
C GLU A 220 -32.29 4.27 -31.68
N LEU A 221 -33.38 3.62 -31.25
CA LEU A 221 -33.47 3.02 -29.92
C LEU A 221 -32.39 1.95 -29.69
N LYS A 222 -32.07 1.15 -30.71
CA LYS A 222 -30.99 0.16 -30.63
C LYS A 222 -29.60 0.80 -30.56
N ALA A 223 -29.37 1.86 -31.34
CA ALA A 223 -28.12 2.59 -31.30
C ALA A 223 -27.89 3.23 -29.92
N ASP A 224 -28.92 3.84 -29.35
CA ASP A 224 -28.89 4.50 -28.04
C ASP A 224 -28.64 3.50 -26.92
N GLN A 225 -29.34 2.36 -26.96
CA GLN A 225 -29.10 1.27 -26.01
C GLN A 225 -27.64 0.76 -26.08
N SER A 226 -27.10 0.57 -27.28
CA SER A 226 -25.71 0.14 -27.44
C SER A 226 -24.71 1.16 -26.94
N GLU A 227 -24.98 2.46 -27.11
CA GLU A 227 -24.13 3.53 -26.61
C GLU A 227 -24.12 3.57 -25.08
N VAL A 228 -25.28 3.45 -24.45
CA VAL A 228 -25.39 3.42 -22.98
C VAL A 228 -24.68 2.21 -22.39
N ILE A 229 -24.82 1.02 -22.99
CA ILE A 229 -24.09 -0.18 -22.57
C ILE A 229 -22.57 0.08 -22.58
N ARG A 230 -22.07 0.71 -23.64
CA ARG A 230 -20.64 1.06 -23.76
C ARG A 230 -20.20 2.05 -22.69
N ILE A 231 -20.98 3.11 -22.45
CA ILE A 231 -20.67 4.12 -21.42
C ILE A 231 -20.63 3.47 -20.04
N LYS A 232 -21.64 2.66 -19.72
CA LYS A 232 -21.68 1.91 -18.47
C LYS A 232 -20.43 1.04 -18.30
N GLN A 233 -20.06 0.27 -19.33
CA GLN A 233 -18.88 -0.60 -19.28
C GLN A 233 -17.60 0.20 -18.97
N ASN A 234 -17.41 1.34 -19.64
CA ASN A 234 -16.26 2.22 -19.40
C ASN A 234 -16.23 2.73 -17.95
N LEU A 235 -17.35 3.25 -17.44
CA LEU A 235 -17.46 3.76 -16.06
C LEU A 235 -17.19 2.67 -15.02
N VAL A 236 -17.65 1.44 -15.27
CA VAL A 236 -17.38 0.29 -14.39
C VAL A 236 -15.88 -0.07 -14.40
N SER A 237 -15.24 -0.08 -15.56
CA SER A 237 -13.79 -0.33 -15.66
C SER A 237 -12.94 0.77 -15.00
N GLU A 238 -13.38 2.02 -15.09
CA GLU A 238 -12.76 3.15 -14.40
C GLU A 238 -12.85 2.99 -12.88
N LEU A 239 -14.03 2.65 -12.35
CA LEU A 239 -14.21 2.35 -10.92
C LEU A 239 -13.30 1.22 -10.42
N GLU A 240 -13.09 0.18 -11.23
CA GLU A 240 -12.16 -0.90 -10.87
C GLU A 240 -10.70 -0.41 -10.82
N SER A 241 -10.30 0.42 -11.77
CA SER A 241 -8.97 1.03 -11.80
C SER A 241 -8.74 1.95 -10.58
N ILE A 242 -9.72 2.80 -10.26
CA ILE A 242 -9.70 3.67 -9.08
C ILE A 242 -9.57 2.85 -7.80
N LYS A 243 -10.31 1.74 -7.69
CA LYS A 243 -10.24 0.84 -6.54
C LYS A 243 -8.83 0.28 -6.35
N ILE A 244 -8.20 -0.21 -7.42
CA ILE A 244 -6.83 -0.76 -7.37
C ILE A 244 -5.84 0.32 -6.93
N ALA A 245 -5.91 1.51 -7.52
CA ALA A 245 -5.04 2.64 -7.17
C ALA A 245 -5.26 3.09 -5.71
N THR A 246 -6.50 3.13 -5.24
CA THR A 246 -6.83 3.48 -3.85
C THR A 246 -6.24 2.47 -2.87
N ASP A 247 -6.34 1.17 -3.17
CA ASP A 247 -5.76 0.12 -2.33
C ASP A 247 -4.24 0.17 -2.30
N PHE A 248 -3.59 0.57 -3.40
CA PHE A 248 -2.16 0.81 -3.45
C PHE A 248 -1.74 1.95 -2.50
N GLU A 249 -2.41 3.10 -2.57
CA GLU A 249 -2.12 4.25 -1.71
C GLU A 249 -2.38 3.96 -0.23
N ARG A 250 -3.43 3.18 0.09
CA ARG A 250 -3.68 2.70 1.46
C ARG A 250 -2.55 1.82 1.96
N LYS A 251 -2.07 0.88 1.13
CA LYS A 251 -0.94 0.00 1.48
C LYS A 251 0.35 0.80 1.68
N ARG A 252 0.60 1.83 0.87
CA ARG A 252 1.75 2.75 1.01
C ARG A 252 1.74 3.43 2.38
N ARG A 253 0.59 3.99 2.79
CA ARG A 253 0.41 4.60 4.11
C ARG A 253 0.63 3.62 5.26
N ILE A 254 0.09 2.40 5.17
CA ILE A 254 0.27 1.36 6.21
C ILE A 254 1.74 0.97 6.34
N LYS A 255 2.43 0.70 5.23
CA LYS A 255 3.85 0.34 5.24
C LYS A 255 4.69 1.41 5.91
N ARG A 256 4.40 2.68 5.61
CA ARG A 256 5.11 3.79 6.23
C ARG A 256 4.81 3.94 7.71
N ALA A 257 3.54 3.89 8.12
CA ALA A 257 3.18 3.95 9.53
C ALA A 257 3.84 2.81 10.34
N ALA A 258 4.00 1.62 9.74
CA ALA A 258 4.74 0.52 10.35
C ALA A 258 6.25 0.84 10.47
N TYR A 259 6.86 1.42 9.43
CA TYR A 259 8.27 1.81 9.42
C TYR A 259 8.60 2.94 10.42
N ASP A 260 7.80 4.01 10.41
CA ASP A 260 7.98 5.16 11.31
C ASP A 260 7.81 4.72 12.78
N ASN A 261 6.85 3.83 13.07
CA ASN A 261 6.66 3.25 14.40
C ASN A 261 7.83 2.33 14.81
N GLU A 262 8.37 1.54 13.88
CA GLU A 262 9.53 0.69 14.15
C GLU A 262 10.77 1.49 14.54
N GLN A 263 11.05 2.61 13.86
CA GLN A 263 12.20 3.45 14.18
C GLN A 263 12.03 4.13 15.55
N ASP A 264 10.84 4.67 15.85
CA ASP A 264 10.53 5.27 17.16
C ASP A 264 10.62 4.23 18.29
N ARG A 265 10.13 3.02 18.04
CA ARG A 265 10.25 1.89 18.98
C ARG A 265 11.72 1.56 19.21
N TYR A 266 12.52 1.43 18.16
CA TYR A 266 13.94 1.15 18.26
C TYR A 266 14.66 2.20 19.14
N VAL A 267 14.41 3.49 18.92
CA VAL A 267 15.01 4.57 19.73
C VAL A 267 14.62 4.45 21.21
N LYS A 268 13.34 4.20 21.52
CA LYS A 268 12.87 4.00 22.90
C LYS A 268 13.49 2.76 23.55
N ASP A 269 13.56 1.68 22.80
CA ASP A 269 14.12 0.40 23.25
C ASP A 269 15.61 0.49 23.55
N ARG A 270 16.38 1.21 22.71
CA ARG A 270 17.78 1.52 22.98
C ARG A 270 17.97 2.39 24.23
N ALA A 271 17.11 3.40 24.41
CA ALA A 271 17.15 4.23 25.61
C ALA A 271 16.86 3.41 26.88
N ALA A 272 15.85 2.54 26.84
CA ALA A 272 15.51 1.65 27.96
C ALA A 272 16.65 0.69 28.30
N LEU A 273 17.24 0.02 27.30
CA LEU A 273 18.39 -0.86 27.51
C LEU A 273 19.55 -0.12 28.18
N LYS A 274 19.87 1.08 27.69
CA LYS A 274 20.94 1.91 28.26
C LYS A 274 20.68 2.25 29.72
N GLN A 275 19.44 2.60 30.07
CA GLN A 275 19.06 2.85 31.47
C GLN A 275 19.24 1.59 32.34
N ILE A 276 18.82 0.43 31.85
CA ILE A 276 18.98 -0.84 32.58
C ILE A 276 20.47 -1.14 32.79
N GLN A 277 21.31 -0.99 31.76
CA GLN A 277 22.74 -1.24 31.85
C GLN A 277 23.46 -0.27 32.80
N GLU A 278 23.07 1.01 32.84
CA GLU A 278 23.72 2.04 33.65
C GLU A 278 23.26 2.07 35.12
N PHE A 279 21.97 1.80 35.39
CA PHE A 279 21.36 2.04 36.70
C PHE A 279 20.99 0.78 37.48
N THR A 280 21.18 -0.42 36.92
CA THR A 280 20.91 -1.67 37.65
C THR A 280 22.05 -1.99 38.62
N PRO A 281 21.80 -2.04 39.94
CA PRO A 281 22.81 -2.43 40.90
C PRO A 281 23.11 -3.93 40.81
N GLN A 282 24.34 -4.33 41.16
CA GLN A 282 24.67 -5.74 41.30
C GLN A 282 23.87 -6.39 42.43
N SER A 283 23.34 -7.58 42.18
CA SER A 283 22.58 -8.33 43.18
C SER A 283 23.50 -8.85 44.27
N SER A 284 23.15 -8.58 45.53
CA SER A 284 23.79 -9.20 46.69
C SER A 284 23.27 -10.60 46.98
N GLU A 285 22.11 -10.96 46.43
CA GLU A 285 21.47 -12.27 46.57
C GLU A 285 21.69 -13.10 45.31
N PRO A 286 22.03 -14.39 45.44
CA PRO A 286 22.17 -15.28 44.30
C PRO A 286 20.79 -15.54 43.67
N LEU A 287 20.67 -15.29 42.36
CA LEU A 287 19.47 -15.64 41.59
C LEU A 287 19.58 -17.08 41.05
N SER A 288 18.44 -17.75 40.97
CA SER A 288 18.25 -19.10 40.43
C SER A 288 17.60 -19.07 39.05
N VAL A 289 17.46 -20.23 38.39
CA VAL A 289 16.83 -20.31 37.05
C VAL A 289 15.35 -19.96 37.12
N GLU A 290 14.70 -20.30 38.24
CA GLU A 290 13.29 -20.05 38.51
C GLU A 290 12.96 -18.55 38.62
N ASP A 291 13.97 -17.72 38.86
CA ASP A 291 13.82 -16.26 38.92
C ASP A 291 13.76 -15.63 37.52
N PHE A 292 14.07 -16.37 36.45
CA PHE A 292 14.05 -15.88 35.07
C PHE A 292 12.81 -16.34 34.31
N ASP A 293 12.06 -15.38 33.76
CA ASP A 293 11.06 -15.67 32.73
C ASP A 293 11.78 -15.69 31.37
N PHE A 294 11.95 -16.86 30.76
CA PHE A 294 12.58 -16.98 29.44
C PHE A 294 11.61 -16.70 28.28
N GLY A 295 10.33 -16.53 28.58
CA GLY A 295 9.27 -16.31 27.62
C GLY A 295 9.01 -17.54 26.74
N GLU A 296 8.97 -17.34 25.43
CA GLU A 296 8.59 -18.40 24.48
C GLU A 296 9.71 -19.44 24.31
N GLU A 297 9.35 -20.70 24.54
CA GLU A 297 10.29 -21.82 24.43
C GLU A 297 10.77 -22.00 22.98
N GLN A 298 12.09 -21.98 22.81
CA GLN A 298 12.72 -22.07 21.51
C GLN A 298 12.97 -23.53 21.12
N ASN A 299 12.75 -23.85 19.85
CA ASN A 299 13.03 -25.17 19.32
C ASN A 299 14.55 -25.44 19.28
N LYS A 300 14.96 -26.71 19.36
CA LYS A 300 16.39 -27.10 19.27
C LYS A 300 17.04 -26.83 17.91
N ASN A 301 16.24 -26.49 16.90
CA ASN A 301 16.72 -26.18 15.55
C ASN A 301 17.00 -24.68 15.41
N ILE A 302 17.99 -24.32 14.59
CA ILE A 302 18.31 -22.91 14.31
C ILE A 302 17.12 -22.24 13.62
N GLN A 303 16.57 -21.20 14.23
CA GLN A 303 15.52 -20.37 13.62
C GLN A 303 16.14 -19.37 12.65
N ILE A 304 15.55 -19.18 11.48
CA ILE A 304 16.00 -18.18 10.50
C ILE A 304 15.00 -17.03 10.50
N LEU A 305 15.46 -15.84 10.86
CA LEU A 305 14.71 -14.58 10.75
C LEU A 305 15.25 -13.77 9.58
N LYS A 306 14.34 -13.14 8.83
CA LYS A 306 14.68 -12.34 7.65
C LYS A 306 14.19 -10.92 7.81
N ASP A 307 14.89 -9.98 7.18
CA ASP A 307 14.52 -8.56 7.14
C ASP A 307 14.39 -7.91 8.53
N VAL A 308 15.18 -8.35 9.50
CA VAL A 308 15.23 -7.79 10.86
C VAL A 308 16.01 -6.46 10.84
N LYS A 309 15.28 -5.35 10.95
CA LYS A 309 15.86 -4.00 10.90
C LYS A 309 16.78 -3.71 12.08
N ASN A 310 17.80 -2.87 11.85
CA ASN A 310 18.78 -2.43 12.84
C ASN A 310 19.59 -3.59 13.47
N VAL A 311 19.66 -4.73 12.80
CA VAL A 311 20.45 -5.91 13.21
C VAL A 311 21.31 -6.38 12.05
N GLU A 312 22.49 -6.90 12.36
CA GLU A 312 23.41 -7.41 11.34
C GLU A 312 23.16 -8.89 11.05
N ASN A 313 23.58 -9.35 9.87
CA ASN A 313 23.56 -10.77 9.53
C ASN A 313 24.51 -11.55 10.44
N GLY A 314 24.06 -12.72 10.92
CA GLY A 314 24.85 -13.56 11.81
C GLY A 314 24.03 -14.58 12.59
N TYR A 315 24.72 -15.28 13.49
CA TYR A 315 24.18 -16.25 14.43
C TYR A 315 24.18 -15.63 15.83
N TYR A 316 23.00 -15.55 16.43
CA TYR A 316 22.74 -14.92 17.72
C TYR A 316 22.44 -16.01 18.75
N LEU A 317 23.09 -15.93 19.90
CA LEU A 317 22.80 -16.78 21.05
C LEU A 317 21.70 -16.12 21.89
N VAL A 318 20.47 -16.54 21.65
CA VAL A 318 19.27 -15.95 22.26
C VAL A 318 19.02 -16.61 23.61
N LEU A 319 19.00 -15.80 24.66
CA LEU A 319 18.73 -16.17 26.03
C LEU A 319 17.24 -16.35 26.30
N ALA A 320 16.42 -15.40 25.84
CA ALA A 320 14.98 -15.33 26.12
C ALA A 320 14.24 -14.62 24.98
N VAL A 321 12.95 -14.93 24.82
CA VAL A 321 12.09 -14.35 23.78
C VAL A 321 10.78 -13.87 24.38
N HIS A 322 10.52 -12.56 24.32
CA HIS A 322 9.32 -11.94 24.89
C HIS A 322 8.57 -11.11 23.87
N SER A 323 7.24 -11.13 23.91
CA SER A 323 6.41 -10.17 23.18
C SER A 323 6.12 -8.89 23.97
N ASP A 324 6.40 -8.90 25.28
CA ASP A 324 6.07 -7.83 26.21
C ASP A 324 7.33 -7.07 26.68
N VAL A 325 7.22 -5.74 26.71
CA VAL A 325 8.33 -4.82 27.04
C VAL A 325 8.73 -4.94 28.51
N ALA A 326 7.77 -5.07 29.43
CA ALA A 326 8.05 -5.15 30.86
C ALA A 326 8.77 -6.46 31.21
N LYS A 327 8.34 -7.58 30.60
CA LYS A 327 9.01 -8.87 30.76
C LYS A 327 10.43 -8.87 30.21
N ARG A 328 10.62 -8.27 29.02
CA ARG A 328 11.96 -8.06 28.45
C ARG A 328 12.85 -7.28 29.42
N ASP A 329 12.36 -6.15 29.92
CA ASP A 329 13.14 -5.27 30.81
C ASP A 329 13.43 -5.95 32.15
N GLU A 330 12.52 -6.75 32.68
CA GLU A 330 12.73 -7.55 33.89
C GLU A 330 13.85 -8.59 33.69
N PHE A 331 13.83 -9.32 32.56
CA PHE A 331 14.88 -10.28 32.23
C PHE A 331 16.25 -9.59 32.09
N LEU A 332 16.29 -8.48 31.34
CA LEU A 332 17.52 -7.68 31.16
C LEU A 332 18.05 -7.19 32.50
N THR A 333 17.19 -6.66 33.38
CA THR A 333 17.57 -6.16 34.70
C THR A 333 18.16 -7.27 35.57
N LYS A 334 17.56 -8.47 35.59
CA LYS A 334 18.10 -9.61 36.34
C LYS A 334 19.43 -10.12 35.78
N ALA A 335 19.60 -10.13 34.46
CA ALA A 335 20.86 -10.54 33.86
C ALA A 335 21.98 -9.51 34.14
N VAL A 336 21.69 -8.21 34.03
CA VAL A 336 22.64 -7.14 34.36
C VAL A 336 23.00 -7.14 35.84
N SER A 337 22.04 -7.39 36.74
CA SER A 337 22.32 -7.46 38.19
C SER A 337 23.25 -8.63 38.57
N LEU A 338 23.28 -9.70 37.76
CA LEU A 338 24.27 -10.79 37.88
C LEU A 338 25.62 -10.47 37.21
N GLY A 339 25.79 -9.26 36.68
CA GLY A 339 27.05 -8.78 36.09
C GLY A 339 27.20 -9.02 34.59
N GLN A 340 26.14 -9.43 33.88
CA GLN A 340 26.20 -9.54 32.42
C GLN A 340 26.11 -8.15 31.77
N THR A 341 27.24 -7.63 31.29
CA THR A 341 27.34 -6.28 30.71
C THR A 341 27.15 -6.24 29.20
N ASN A 342 27.31 -7.37 28.49
CA ASN A 342 27.20 -7.44 27.03
C ASN A 342 25.81 -7.89 26.56
N ILE A 343 24.79 -7.78 27.41
CA ILE A 343 23.43 -8.15 27.04
C ILE A 343 22.80 -7.10 26.12
N ASP A 344 22.13 -7.59 25.08
CA ASP A 344 21.41 -6.78 24.11
C ASP A 344 20.13 -7.53 23.67
N PHE A 345 19.31 -6.90 22.85
CA PHE A 345 18.16 -7.49 22.21
C PHE A 345 17.87 -6.84 20.87
N PHE A 346 17.14 -7.54 20.03
CA PHE A 346 16.50 -6.96 18.85
C PHE A 346 15.00 -7.26 18.84
N TYR A 347 14.25 -6.51 18.05
CA TYR A 347 12.83 -6.75 17.82
C TYR A 347 12.61 -7.18 16.38
N ASP A 348 11.91 -8.29 16.19
CA ASP A 348 11.45 -8.71 14.86
C ASP A 348 9.97 -8.35 14.67
N VAL A 349 9.71 -7.50 13.68
CA VAL A 349 8.35 -7.03 13.34
C VAL A 349 7.47 -8.17 12.84
N ASN A 350 8.04 -9.17 12.18
CA ASN A 350 7.27 -10.28 11.61
C ASN A 350 6.67 -11.15 12.71
N THR A 351 7.43 -11.42 13.78
CA THR A 351 6.97 -12.22 14.91
C THR A 351 6.44 -11.38 16.07
N SER A 352 6.59 -10.06 16.04
CA SER A 352 6.28 -9.14 17.14
C SER A 352 7.00 -9.49 18.46
N LYS A 353 8.26 -9.96 18.38
CA LYS A 353 9.01 -10.48 19.54
C LYS A 353 10.36 -9.80 19.71
N TYR A 354 10.74 -9.64 20.97
CA TYR A 354 12.06 -9.29 21.44
C TYR A 354 12.89 -10.54 21.64
N PHE A 355 14.06 -10.59 21.01
CA PHE A 355 15.05 -11.65 21.17
C PHE A 355 16.23 -11.09 21.95
N ILE A 356 16.40 -11.55 23.18
CA ILE A 356 17.47 -11.12 24.08
C ILE A 356 18.69 -11.99 23.84
N TYR A 357 19.86 -11.41 23.63
CA TYR A 357 21.11 -12.11 23.35
C TYR A 357 22.28 -11.40 24.03
N TYR A 358 23.47 -12.00 24.03
CA TYR A 358 24.68 -11.29 24.45
C TYR A 358 25.86 -11.47 23.50
N ASN A 359 25.84 -12.52 22.66
CA ASN A 359 26.86 -12.77 21.64
C ASN A 359 26.26 -12.94 20.24
N LYS A 360 26.99 -12.40 19.26
CA LYS A 360 26.80 -12.57 17.82
C LYS A 360 28.03 -13.26 17.22
N PHE A 361 27.81 -14.18 16.30
CA PHE A 361 28.84 -14.87 15.52
C PHE A 361 28.57 -14.75 14.03
N ASN A 362 29.62 -14.74 13.22
CA ASN A 362 29.48 -14.73 11.76
C ASN A 362 29.32 -16.14 11.17
N ASP A 363 29.73 -17.16 11.93
CA ASP A 363 29.70 -18.55 11.51
C ASP A 363 29.01 -19.45 12.56
N VAL A 364 28.41 -20.53 12.08
CA VAL A 364 27.63 -21.46 12.92
C VAL A 364 28.53 -22.31 13.84
N GLU A 365 29.78 -22.55 13.46
CA GLU A 365 30.69 -23.41 14.22
C GLU A 365 31.15 -22.71 15.51
N ALA A 366 31.55 -21.44 15.42
CA ALA A 366 31.89 -20.60 16.56
C ALA A 366 30.68 -20.40 17.48
N ALA A 367 29.49 -20.19 16.92
CA ALA A 367 28.26 -20.07 17.72
C ALA A 367 27.97 -21.37 18.50
N ARG A 368 28.17 -22.54 17.89
CA ARG A 368 28.00 -23.83 18.56
C ARG A 368 29.04 -24.05 19.65
N GLN A 369 30.30 -23.77 19.37
CA GLN A 369 31.38 -23.89 20.37
C GLN A 369 31.10 -23.00 21.60
N ALA A 370 30.66 -21.76 21.38
CA ALA A 370 30.30 -20.85 22.46
C ALA A 370 29.08 -21.33 23.27
N MET A 371 28.11 -21.98 22.61
CA MET A 371 26.96 -22.59 23.28
C MET A 371 27.37 -23.80 24.14
N GLU A 372 28.34 -24.59 23.70
CA GLU A 372 28.89 -25.73 24.43
C GLU A 372 29.78 -25.29 25.61
N SER A 373 30.53 -24.19 25.45
CA SER A 373 31.41 -23.64 26.47
C SER A 373 30.72 -22.64 27.42
N LYS A 374 29.38 -22.60 27.44
CA LYS A 374 28.62 -21.60 28.19
C LYS A 374 28.92 -21.65 29.69
N GLU A 375 29.04 -20.48 30.31
CA GLU A 375 29.12 -20.39 31.77
C GLU A 375 27.82 -20.87 32.41
N SER A 376 27.91 -21.46 33.61
CA SER A 376 26.78 -22.01 34.37
C SER A 376 25.89 -20.92 35.02
N ALA A 377 25.76 -19.77 34.38
CA ALA A 377 24.92 -18.68 34.84
C ALA A 377 23.43 -19.04 34.64
N PRO A 378 22.53 -18.68 35.59
CA PRO A 378 21.11 -19.05 35.52
C PRO A 378 20.40 -18.59 34.25
N TYR A 379 20.75 -17.42 33.71
CA TYR A 379 20.16 -16.87 32.48
C TYR A 379 20.56 -17.63 31.20
N ASN A 380 21.50 -18.58 31.26
CA ASN A 380 21.95 -19.38 30.11
C ASN A 380 21.21 -20.73 29.97
N ASP A 381 20.24 -21.03 30.84
CA ASP A 381 19.59 -22.35 30.92
C ASP A 381 18.90 -22.72 29.60
N ARG A 382 18.04 -21.83 29.09
CA ARG A 382 17.21 -22.05 27.89
C ARG A 382 17.75 -21.41 26.61
N MET A 383 19.07 -21.22 26.54
CA MET A 383 19.72 -20.56 25.40
C MET A 383 19.48 -21.31 24.09
N SER A 384 19.22 -20.55 23.02
CA SER A 384 18.93 -21.04 21.67
C SER A 384 19.72 -20.28 20.62
N MET A 385 19.67 -20.73 19.36
CA MET A 385 20.40 -20.11 18.26
C MET A 385 19.44 -19.60 17.19
N VAL A 386 19.59 -18.32 16.85
CA VAL A 386 18.83 -17.66 15.79
C VAL A 386 19.78 -17.14 14.73
N LYS A 387 19.49 -17.40 13.46
CA LYS A 387 20.20 -16.85 12.31
C LYS A 387 19.43 -15.66 11.75
N ILE A 388 20.10 -14.56 11.49
CA ILE A 388 19.52 -13.37 10.85
C ILE A 388 20.07 -13.25 9.42
N GLU A 389 19.16 -13.09 8.46
CA GLU A 389 19.41 -12.91 7.03
C GLU A 389 18.64 -11.69 6.49
N ASN A 390 19.32 -10.55 6.43
CA ASN A 390 18.88 -9.27 5.86
C ASN A 390 19.46 -9.01 4.48
#